data_AF-E1YBJ9-F1
#
_entry.id   AF-E1YBJ9-F1
#
_cell.length_a   1.000
_cell.length_b   1.000
_cell.length_c   1.000
_cell.angle_alpha   90.00
_cell.angle_beta   90.00
_cell.angle_gamma   90.00
#
_symmetry.space_group_name_H-M   'P 1'
#
loop_
_entity.id
_entity.type
_entity.pdbx_description
1 polymer ?
#
loop_
_entity_poly.entity_id
_entity_poly.type
_entity_poly.pdbx_seq_one_letter_code
_entity_poly.pdbx_strand_id
1 'polypeptide(L)'
;MTLPQFEEIHVVSDLHMGGKTGFQILRETQRLAAFIRWVAKQRPDDRVALILNGDVIDTLAEDSGGYIAVDKAENIVRRIMGDPSFSTVWDALADLVKTERRTLIILIGNHDLELSFPVAQRTILERLAGDNAIYRARIEFSCMGAGYSCLVGGSRVFCTHGNEVDAWNYVRYENLAKAARRLNAGRSLKASEWEPNAGTKMVKDVMNVVKTDYPWIDLLKPEMKAAVGVLLALDPGQISKIDKLLPVIGEKVEGSMEVDQRLSADGFNTPSKNRLRPATVDNLLGPSLTKGLRHGSGSNIPTADAMLLAAEQEYKTGSAATDSHDETLGTPQYIWDRLTSWFTGITKAEALRRALTDWLAQG
;
A
#
# COMPACT_ATOMS: atom_id res chain seq x y z
N MET A 1 -21.16 -18.93 22.25
CA MET A 1 -19.96 -18.18 22.68
C MET A 1 -20.35 -16.71 22.73
N THR A 2 -20.24 -16.03 23.86
CA THR A 2 -20.58 -14.59 23.98
C THR A 2 -19.40 -13.74 23.50
N LEU A 3 -19.65 -12.82 22.56
CA LEU A 3 -18.64 -11.88 22.08
C LEU A 3 -18.24 -10.89 23.19
N PRO A 4 -17.00 -10.33 23.16
CA PRO A 4 -16.64 -9.19 24.01
C PRO A 4 -17.65 -8.04 23.85
N GLN A 5 -18.02 -7.38 24.94
CA GLN A 5 -18.99 -6.29 24.95
C GLN A 5 -18.34 -4.96 25.33
N PHE A 6 -18.66 -3.86 24.70
CA PHE A 6 -18.16 -2.56 25.09
C PHE A 6 -19.30 -1.56 25.06
N GLU A 7 -19.26 -0.57 25.94
CA GLU A 7 -20.19 0.56 25.86
C GLU A 7 -19.77 1.53 24.76
N GLU A 8 -18.47 1.58 24.45
CA GLU A 8 -17.90 2.41 23.39
C GLU A 8 -16.64 1.77 22.80
N ILE A 9 -16.45 1.94 21.49
CA ILE A 9 -15.22 1.57 20.81
C ILE A 9 -14.73 2.75 19.96
N HIS A 10 -13.42 2.87 19.85
CA HIS A 10 -12.77 3.76 18.90
C HIS A 10 -11.90 2.93 17.96
N VAL A 11 -11.98 3.21 16.67
CA VAL A 11 -11.25 2.47 15.65
C VAL A 11 -10.36 3.45 14.87
N VAL A 12 -9.08 3.10 14.75
CA VAL A 12 -8.09 3.82 13.92
C VAL A 12 -7.29 2.80 13.13
N SER A 13 -6.89 3.11 11.90
CA SER A 13 -6.12 2.23 11.00
C SER A 13 -5.07 3.02 10.24
N ASP A 14 -4.23 2.32 9.46
CA ASP A 14 -3.33 2.91 8.46
C ASP A 14 -2.41 3.97 9.07
N LEU A 15 -1.86 3.67 10.24
CA LEU A 15 -0.94 4.55 10.96
C LEU A 15 0.48 4.47 10.38
N HIS A 16 0.88 3.33 9.83
CA HIS A 16 2.17 3.10 9.18
C HIS A 16 3.38 3.68 9.94
N MET A 17 3.47 3.38 11.24
CA MET A 17 4.67 3.74 12.01
C MET A 17 5.86 2.91 11.51
N GLY A 18 6.73 3.53 10.73
CA GLY A 18 7.90 2.87 10.14
C GLY A 18 8.65 3.80 9.20
N GLY A 19 9.76 3.32 8.65
CA GLY A 19 10.67 4.06 7.80
C GLY A 19 11.78 4.77 8.57
N LYS A 20 12.84 5.14 7.83
CA LYS A 20 13.90 6.02 8.31
C LYS A 20 13.37 7.44 8.47
N THR A 21 14.03 8.24 9.32
CA THR A 21 13.73 9.67 9.45
C THR A 21 13.66 10.35 8.09
N GLY A 22 12.57 11.06 7.82
CA GLY A 22 12.29 11.71 6.52
C GLY A 22 11.46 10.86 5.54
N PHE A 23 11.40 9.54 5.73
CA PHE A 23 10.55 8.61 4.97
C PHE A 23 9.22 8.30 5.68
N GLN A 24 9.12 8.69 6.94
CA GLN A 24 7.96 8.43 7.80
C GLN A 24 6.73 9.20 7.30
N ILE A 25 5.62 8.49 7.07
CA ILE A 25 4.39 9.09 6.57
C ILE A 25 3.52 9.68 7.69
N LEU A 26 3.55 9.06 8.88
CA LEU A 26 2.82 9.56 10.05
C LEU A 26 3.57 10.73 10.68
N ARG A 27 3.01 11.93 10.54
CA ARG A 27 3.57 13.18 11.09
C ARG A 27 2.87 13.67 12.35
N GLU A 28 1.58 13.39 12.50
CA GLU A 28 0.73 13.93 13.57
C GLU A 28 0.75 13.06 14.84
N THR A 29 1.94 12.61 15.27
CA THR A 29 2.09 11.60 16.33
C THR A 29 1.66 12.12 17.69
N GLN A 30 1.82 13.43 17.95
CA GLN A 30 1.35 14.09 19.17
C GLN A 30 -0.17 14.16 19.21
N ARG A 31 -0.82 14.42 18.07
CA ARG A 31 -2.28 14.42 17.97
C ARG A 31 -2.84 13.02 18.20
N LEU A 32 -2.21 12.00 17.62
CA LEU A 32 -2.57 10.60 17.84
C LEU A 32 -2.39 10.19 19.31
N ALA A 33 -1.26 10.53 19.93
CA ALA A 33 -1.02 10.27 21.34
C ALA A 33 -2.04 10.99 22.25
N ALA A 34 -2.38 12.23 21.94
CA ALA A 34 -3.42 12.98 22.66
C ALA A 34 -4.80 12.33 22.50
N PHE A 35 -5.14 11.85 21.29
CA PHE A 35 -6.36 11.10 21.05
C PHE A 35 -6.44 9.82 21.88
N ILE A 36 -5.36 9.01 21.91
CA ILE A 36 -5.33 7.78 22.72
C ILE A 36 -5.52 8.09 24.22
N ARG A 37 -4.88 9.15 24.73
CA ARG A 37 -5.08 9.60 26.12
C ARG A 37 -6.49 10.14 26.37
N TRP A 38 -7.14 10.71 25.37
CA TRP A 38 -8.53 11.12 25.44
C TRP A 38 -9.47 9.91 25.48
N VAL A 39 -9.21 8.88 24.65
CA VAL A 39 -9.93 7.59 24.69
C VAL A 39 -9.84 6.95 26.08
N ALA A 40 -8.65 6.97 26.69
CA ALA A 40 -8.46 6.45 28.05
C ALA A 40 -9.37 7.12 29.09
N LYS A 41 -9.85 8.34 28.85
CA LYS A 41 -10.73 9.09 29.76
C LYS A 41 -12.21 8.99 29.41
N GLN A 42 -12.58 8.41 28.27
CA GLN A 42 -13.98 8.29 27.88
C GLN A 42 -14.69 7.28 28.75
N ARG A 43 -15.89 7.62 29.22
CA ARG A 43 -16.77 6.75 30.03
C ARG A 43 -16.01 6.04 31.18
N PRO A 44 -15.59 6.77 32.24
CA PRO A 44 -14.70 6.26 33.30
C PRO A 44 -15.15 4.93 33.90
N ASP A 45 -16.46 4.74 34.10
CA ASP A 45 -17.05 3.56 34.77
C ASP A 45 -17.40 2.41 33.81
N ASP A 46 -17.32 2.63 32.50
CA ASP A 46 -17.71 1.67 31.47
C ASP A 46 -16.49 1.01 30.81
N ARG A 47 -16.74 -0.04 30.01
CA ARG A 47 -15.71 -0.70 29.20
C ARG A 47 -15.58 0.00 27.86
N VAL A 48 -14.38 0.52 27.60
CA VAL A 48 -14.03 1.20 26.35
C VAL A 48 -12.90 0.46 25.66
N ALA A 49 -13.02 0.27 24.35
CA ALA A 49 -11.95 -0.32 23.55
C ALA A 49 -11.34 0.67 22.56
N LEU A 50 -10.02 0.59 22.38
CA LEU A 50 -9.32 1.13 21.22
C LEU A 50 -8.92 -0.03 20.31
N ILE A 51 -9.36 0.03 19.05
CA ILE A 51 -9.02 -0.94 18.02
C ILE A 51 -8.04 -0.27 17.05
N LEU A 52 -6.83 -0.81 16.96
CA LEU A 52 -5.88 -0.50 15.91
C LEU A 52 -6.12 -1.48 14.76
N ASN A 53 -6.85 -1.03 13.73
CA ASN A 53 -7.47 -1.85 12.68
C ASN A 53 -6.55 -2.06 11.46
N GLY A 54 -5.36 -2.63 11.71
CA GLY A 54 -4.38 -2.94 10.67
C GLY A 54 -3.50 -1.76 10.25
N ASP A 55 -2.36 -2.10 9.64
CA ASP A 55 -1.32 -1.18 9.18
C ASP A 55 -0.89 -0.18 10.25
N VAL A 56 -0.66 -0.70 11.46
CA VAL A 56 -0.25 0.08 12.64
C VAL A 56 1.22 0.43 12.57
N ILE A 57 2.04 -0.56 12.23
CA ILE A 57 3.47 -0.42 11.95
C ILE A 57 3.70 -0.64 10.46
N ASP A 58 4.81 -0.15 9.93
CA ASP A 58 5.19 -0.40 8.54
C ASP A 58 6.55 -1.06 8.47
N THR A 59 6.56 -2.40 8.44
CA THR A 59 7.80 -3.17 8.29
C THR A 59 8.26 -3.21 6.83
N LEU A 60 7.39 -2.87 5.88
CA LEU A 60 7.74 -2.73 4.46
C LEU A 60 8.60 -1.49 4.20
N ALA A 61 8.46 -0.46 5.02
CA ALA A 61 9.33 0.71 5.04
C ALA A 61 10.72 0.45 5.68
N GLU A 62 10.94 -0.73 6.26
CA GLU A 62 12.19 -1.12 6.93
C GLU A 62 13.15 -1.92 6.04
N ASP A 63 14.43 -1.94 6.44
CA ASP A 63 15.40 -2.89 5.90
C ASP A 63 15.27 -4.27 6.57
N SER A 64 14.25 -4.99 6.13
CA SER A 64 13.90 -6.34 6.54
C SER A 64 14.79 -7.43 5.91
N GLY A 65 15.58 -7.12 4.88
CA GLY A 65 16.34 -8.12 4.09
C GLY A 65 15.47 -9.01 3.21
N GLY A 66 14.21 -8.62 2.96
CA GLY A 66 13.23 -9.35 2.15
C GLY A 66 11.85 -8.68 2.19
N TYR A 67 10.81 -9.34 1.69
CA TYR A 67 9.44 -8.81 1.71
C TYR A 67 8.74 -8.93 3.06
N ILE A 68 9.28 -9.78 3.96
CA ILE A 68 8.80 -9.96 5.32
C ILE A 68 10.02 -10.08 6.24
N ALA A 69 9.98 -9.45 7.40
CA ALA A 69 11.04 -9.43 8.39
C ALA A 69 11.02 -10.70 9.25
N VAL A 70 11.41 -11.83 8.68
CA VAL A 70 11.43 -13.15 9.35
C VAL A 70 12.27 -13.14 10.64
N ASP A 71 13.60 -13.15 10.51
CA ASP A 71 14.52 -13.26 11.65
C ASP A 71 14.79 -11.91 12.33
N LYS A 72 14.37 -10.81 11.69
CA LYS A 72 14.55 -9.45 12.18
C LYS A 72 13.29 -8.84 12.80
N ALA A 73 12.17 -9.58 12.86
CA ALA A 73 10.88 -9.08 13.33
C ALA A 73 10.99 -8.34 14.66
N GLU A 74 11.61 -8.98 15.66
CA GLU A 74 11.78 -8.38 16.99
C GLU A 74 12.57 -7.07 16.92
N ASN A 75 13.72 -7.08 16.23
CA ASN A 75 14.59 -5.90 16.15
C ASN A 75 13.90 -4.73 15.44
N ILE A 76 13.17 -5.02 14.36
CA ILE A 76 12.41 -4.01 13.61
C ILE A 76 11.27 -3.44 14.47
N VAL A 77 10.49 -4.29 15.13
CA VAL A 77 9.40 -3.84 15.99
C VAL A 77 9.94 -3.00 17.16
N ARG A 78 11.02 -3.44 17.82
CA ARG A 78 11.68 -2.64 18.87
C ARG A 78 12.18 -1.29 18.35
N ARG A 79 12.78 -1.27 17.15
CA ARG A 79 13.27 -0.04 16.52
C ARG A 79 12.12 0.94 16.26
N ILE A 80 11.02 0.49 15.67
CA ILE A 80 9.83 1.31 15.37
C ILE A 80 9.25 1.89 16.67
N MET A 81 9.06 1.06 17.70
CA MET A 81 8.52 1.52 18.99
C MET A 81 9.45 2.48 19.72
N GLY A 82 10.77 2.35 19.51
CA GLY A 82 11.80 3.19 20.09
C GLY A 82 12.11 4.45 19.27
N ASP A 83 11.59 4.58 18.06
CA ASP A 83 11.83 5.74 17.19
C ASP A 83 11.27 7.01 17.87
N PRO A 84 12.06 8.08 18.02
CA PRO A 84 11.60 9.32 18.65
C PRO A 84 10.34 9.92 18.02
N SER A 85 10.10 9.62 16.74
CA SER A 85 8.93 10.09 16.00
C SER A 85 7.65 9.42 16.51
N PHE A 86 7.73 8.17 16.97
CA PHE A 86 6.56 7.33 17.30
C PHE A 86 6.47 6.98 18.78
N SER A 87 7.56 7.04 19.53
CA SER A 87 7.63 6.57 20.93
C SER A 87 6.52 7.14 21.83
N THR A 88 6.13 8.40 21.61
CA THR A 88 5.05 9.07 22.35
C THR A 88 3.67 8.45 22.12
N VAL A 89 3.41 7.85 20.95
CA VAL A 89 2.19 7.08 20.66
C VAL A 89 2.21 5.79 21.46
N TRP A 90 3.34 5.09 21.48
CA TRP A 90 3.52 3.86 22.27
C TRP A 90 3.41 4.11 23.77
N ASP A 91 3.89 5.26 24.26
CA ASP A 91 3.65 5.68 25.65
C ASP A 91 2.17 5.88 25.95
N ALA A 92 1.44 6.54 25.04
CA ALA A 92 -0.01 6.73 25.20
C ALA A 92 -0.78 5.39 25.17
N LEU A 93 -0.37 4.44 24.32
CA LEU A 93 -0.92 3.08 24.31
C LEU A 93 -0.62 2.34 25.63
N ALA A 94 0.58 2.51 26.18
CA ALA A 94 0.94 1.94 27.48
C ALA A 94 0.11 2.55 28.63
N ASP A 95 -0.18 3.85 28.57
CA ASP A 95 -1.05 4.53 29.53
C ASP A 95 -2.51 4.04 29.41
N LEU A 96 -3.00 3.81 28.18
CA LEU A 96 -4.32 3.27 27.93
C LEU A 96 -4.51 1.91 28.60
N VAL A 97 -3.59 0.96 28.39
CA VAL A 97 -3.72 -0.41 28.93
C VAL A 97 -3.59 -0.44 30.46
N LYS A 98 -2.91 0.53 31.06
CA LYS A 98 -2.85 0.69 32.53
C LYS A 98 -4.16 1.20 33.12
N THR A 99 -4.98 1.89 32.33
CA THR A 99 -6.27 2.43 32.76
C THR A 99 -7.31 1.31 32.91
N GLU A 100 -8.02 1.28 34.04
CA GLU A 100 -9.03 0.25 34.29
C GLU A 100 -10.15 0.28 33.25
N ARG A 101 -10.71 -0.89 32.92
CA ARG A 101 -11.82 -1.04 31.95
C ARG A 101 -11.49 -0.57 30.52
N ARG A 102 -10.21 -0.38 30.19
CA ARG A 102 -9.76 -0.10 28.82
C ARG A 102 -9.18 -1.37 28.23
N THR A 103 -9.52 -1.64 26.98
CA THR A 103 -8.95 -2.74 26.19
C THR A 103 -8.30 -2.18 24.93
N LEU A 104 -7.07 -2.61 24.64
CA LEU A 104 -6.40 -2.35 23.38
C LEU A 104 -6.53 -3.61 22.52
N ILE A 105 -7.04 -3.46 21.31
CA ILE A 105 -7.12 -4.54 20.33
C ILE A 105 -6.26 -4.16 19.13
N ILE A 106 -5.38 -5.06 18.72
CA ILE A 106 -4.47 -4.87 17.59
C ILE A 106 -4.82 -5.89 16.51
N LEU A 107 -5.26 -5.40 15.36
CA LEU A 107 -5.52 -6.19 14.16
C LEU A 107 -4.34 -6.07 13.21
N ILE A 108 -4.11 -7.14 12.45
CA ILE A 108 -3.13 -7.17 11.37
C ILE A 108 -3.70 -6.52 10.11
N GLY A 109 -2.86 -5.80 9.37
CA GLY A 109 -3.05 -5.40 7.99
C GLY A 109 -1.99 -6.03 7.07
N ASN A 110 -1.79 -5.46 5.87
CA ASN A 110 -0.83 -6.00 4.90
C ASN A 110 0.57 -5.39 5.01
N HIS A 111 0.77 -4.29 5.75
CA HIS A 111 2.10 -3.69 6.01
C HIS A 111 2.77 -4.17 7.31
N ASP A 112 2.02 -4.85 8.19
CA ASP A 112 2.49 -5.27 9.51
C ASP A 112 2.34 -6.79 9.73
N LEU A 113 2.68 -7.57 8.71
CA LEU A 113 2.57 -9.03 8.71
C LEU A 113 3.26 -9.72 9.90
N GLU A 114 4.33 -9.11 10.41
CA GLU A 114 5.10 -9.55 11.56
C GLU A 114 4.28 -9.57 12.85
N LEU A 115 3.16 -8.84 12.94
CA LEU A 115 2.24 -8.92 14.07
C LEU A 115 1.63 -10.31 14.22
N SER A 116 1.64 -11.15 13.18
CA SER A 116 1.26 -12.57 13.27
C SER A 116 2.31 -13.43 14.00
N PHE A 117 3.53 -12.93 14.21
CA PHE A 117 4.61 -13.69 14.83
C PHE A 117 4.57 -13.54 16.35
N PRO A 118 4.62 -14.66 17.11
CA PRO A 118 4.62 -14.60 18.57
C PRO A 118 5.75 -13.76 19.18
N VAL A 119 6.88 -13.63 18.48
CA VAL A 119 7.98 -12.76 18.95
C VAL A 119 7.57 -11.29 18.91
N ALA A 120 6.99 -10.79 17.82
CA ALA A 120 6.56 -9.40 17.70
C ALA A 120 5.46 -9.06 18.71
N GLN A 121 4.45 -9.93 18.87
CA GLN A 121 3.40 -9.75 19.87
C GLN A 121 3.97 -9.69 21.29
N ARG A 122 4.94 -10.57 21.63
CA ARG A 122 5.61 -10.53 22.94
C ARG A 122 6.40 -9.25 23.15
N THR A 123 7.11 -8.76 22.12
CA THR A 123 7.83 -7.48 22.15
C THR A 123 6.89 -6.31 22.42
N ILE A 124 5.73 -6.26 21.75
CA ILE A 124 4.71 -5.22 21.98
C ILE A 124 4.12 -5.32 23.38
N LEU A 125 3.77 -6.54 23.84
CA LEU A 125 3.25 -6.76 25.19
C LEU A 125 4.24 -6.31 26.26
N GLU A 126 5.53 -6.64 26.11
CA GLU A 126 6.59 -6.18 27.00
C GLU A 126 6.65 -4.64 27.05
N ARG A 127 6.59 -3.97 25.89
CA ARG A 127 6.63 -2.50 25.81
C ARG A 127 5.44 -1.82 26.48
N LEU A 128 4.24 -2.39 26.32
CA LEU A 128 2.99 -1.77 26.77
C LEU A 128 2.65 -2.11 28.22
N ALA A 129 2.92 -3.34 28.65
CA ALA A 129 2.43 -3.88 29.92
C ALA A 129 3.52 -4.46 30.82
N GLY A 130 4.74 -4.69 30.32
CA GLY A 130 5.79 -5.42 31.03
C GLY A 130 5.31 -6.78 31.53
N ASP A 131 5.61 -7.08 32.80
CA ASP A 131 5.22 -8.34 33.47
C ASP A 131 3.87 -8.25 34.22
N ASN A 132 3.17 -7.10 34.17
CA ASN A 132 1.91 -6.95 34.89
C ASN A 132 0.78 -7.73 34.18
N ALA A 133 0.34 -8.83 34.79
CA ALA A 133 -0.69 -9.71 34.23
C ALA A 133 -2.03 -9.01 33.94
N ILE A 134 -2.42 -8.02 34.75
CA ILE A 134 -3.68 -7.26 34.56
C ILE A 134 -3.59 -6.40 33.31
N TYR A 135 -2.46 -5.70 33.10
CA TYR A 135 -2.27 -4.87 31.92
C TYR A 135 -2.15 -5.71 30.65
N ARG A 136 -1.48 -6.86 30.74
CA ARG A 136 -1.38 -7.82 29.61
C ARG A 136 -2.75 -8.38 29.22
N ALA A 137 -3.62 -8.67 30.19
CA ALA A 137 -4.97 -9.17 29.93
C ALA A 137 -5.91 -8.14 29.24
N ARG A 138 -5.50 -6.87 29.17
CA ARG A 138 -6.22 -5.80 28.47
C ARG A 138 -5.75 -5.60 27.03
N ILE A 139 -4.83 -6.44 26.53
CA ILE A 139 -4.33 -6.38 25.17
C ILE A 139 -4.75 -7.64 24.43
N GLU A 140 -5.47 -7.48 23.33
CA GLU A 140 -5.91 -8.56 22.46
C GLU A 140 -5.27 -8.41 21.07
N PHE A 141 -4.76 -9.51 20.52
CA PHE A 141 -4.24 -9.56 19.16
C PHE A 141 -5.20 -10.35 18.27
N SER A 142 -5.64 -9.77 17.16
CA SER A 142 -6.30 -10.48 16.07
C SER A 142 -5.45 -10.41 14.80
N CYS A 143 -4.44 -11.27 14.75
CA CYS A 143 -3.39 -11.22 13.74
C CYS A 143 -3.34 -12.45 12.82
N MET A 144 -4.45 -13.17 12.68
CA MET A 144 -4.56 -14.40 11.87
C MET A 144 -5.59 -14.30 10.75
N GLY A 145 -6.01 -13.08 10.39
CA GLY A 145 -6.97 -12.85 9.29
C GLY A 145 -8.42 -13.21 9.62
N ALA A 146 -8.77 -13.35 10.90
CA ALA A 146 -10.14 -13.65 11.35
C ALA A 146 -10.99 -12.39 11.59
N GLY A 147 -10.41 -11.19 11.46
CA GLY A 147 -11.01 -9.94 11.92
C GLY A 147 -11.25 -9.92 13.44
N TYR A 148 -11.99 -8.92 13.92
CA TYR A 148 -12.37 -8.80 15.32
C TYR A 148 -13.86 -8.55 15.46
N SER A 149 -14.56 -9.37 16.25
CA SER A 149 -15.99 -9.23 16.51
C SER A 149 -16.26 -8.87 17.96
N CYS A 150 -17.04 -7.82 18.20
CA CYS A 150 -17.52 -7.43 19.53
C CYS A 150 -18.99 -6.98 19.48
N LEU A 151 -19.57 -6.69 20.65
CA LEU A 151 -20.86 -6.03 20.76
C LEU A 151 -20.68 -4.61 21.29
N VAL A 152 -21.41 -3.65 20.73
CA VAL A 152 -21.52 -2.28 21.23
C VAL A 152 -23.00 -1.93 21.40
N GLY A 153 -23.45 -1.67 22.62
CA GLY A 153 -24.87 -1.46 22.91
C GLY A 153 -25.77 -2.62 22.45
N GLY A 154 -25.27 -3.86 22.48
CA GLY A 154 -25.97 -5.05 21.99
C GLY A 154 -25.88 -5.30 20.48
N SER A 155 -25.35 -4.34 19.70
CA SER A 155 -25.16 -4.48 18.25
C SER A 155 -23.80 -5.12 17.95
N ARG A 156 -23.75 -6.09 17.02
CA ARG A 156 -22.48 -6.68 16.60
C ARG A 156 -21.71 -5.71 15.71
N VAL A 157 -20.44 -5.49 16.04
CA VAL A 157 -19.46 -4.80 15.19
C VAL A 157 -18.40 -5.82 14.77
N PHE A 158 -18.10 -5.85 13.47
CA PHE A 158 -17.05 -6.68 12.89
C PHE A 158 -16.02 -5.79 12.21
N CYS A 159 -14.77 -5.86 12.68
CA CYS A 159 -13.64 -5.09 12.17
C CYS A 159 -12.73 -6.00 11.35
N THR A 160 -12.44 -5.58 10.13
CA THR A 160 -11.44 -6.15 9.22
C THR A 160 -10.59 -5.01 8.67
N HIS A 161 -9.36 -5.29 8.24
CA HIS A 161 -8.49 -4.24 7.73
C HIS A 161 -8.96 -3.74 6.36
N GLY A 162 -9.46 -4.63 5.50
CA GLY A 162 -9.96 -4.32 4.16
C GLY A 162 -9.14 -5.00 3.06
N ASN A 163 -7.93 -5.47 3.37
CA ASN A 163 -7.09 -6.22 2.43
C ASN A 163 -7.69 -7.58 2.05
N GLU A 164 -8.68 -8.07 2.79
CA GLU A 164 -9.40 -9.31 2.52
C GLU A 164 -10.23 -9.24 1.23
N VAL A 165 -10.59 -8.04 0.77
CA VAL A 165 -11.33 -7.78 -0.48
C VAL A 165 -10.51 -7.04 -1.54
N ASP A 166 -9.22 -6.82 -1.29
CA ASP A 166 -8.31 -6.16 -2.22
C ASP A 166 -7.34 -7.16 -2.85
N ALA A 167 -7.51 -7.42 -4.15
CA ALA A 167 -6.66 -8.32 -4.92
C ALA A 167 -5.18 -7.94 -4.97
N TRP A 168 -4.84 -6.66 -4.75
CA TRP A 168 -3.46 -6.22 -4.70
C TRP A 168 -2.80 -6.53 -3.37
N ASN A 169 -3.54 -6.28 -2.30
CA ASN A 169 -3.04 -6.32 -0.92
C ASN A 169 -3.45 -7.59 -0.18
N TYR A 170 -4.07 -8.54 -0.87
CA TYR A 170 -4.48 -9.82 -0.32
C TYR A 170 -3.35 -10.53 0.43
N VAL A 171 -3.67 -11.05 1.61
CA VAL A 171 -2.72 -11.79 2.45
C VAL A 171 -3.14 -13.26 2.52
N ARG A 172 -2.21 -14.16 2.17
CA ARG A 172 -2.37 -15.60 2.32
C ARG A 172 -2.12 -16.02 3.77
N TYR A 173 -3.12 -15.85 4.65
CA TYR A 173 -2.98 -16.05 6.10
C TYR A 173 -2.52 -17.46 6.51
N GLU A 174 -2.77 -18.51 5.73
CA GLU A 174 -2.27 -19.88 6.01
C GLU A 174 -0.76 -19.97 5.82
N ASN A 175 -0.22 -19.28 4.81
CA ASN A 175 1.22 -19.19 4.60
C ASN A 175 1.86 -18.38 5.72
N LEU A 176 1.21 -17.29 6.13
CA LEU A 176 1.65 -16.50 7.28
C LEU A 176 1.64 -17.34 8.58
N ALA A 177 0.60 -18.12 8.83
CA ALA A 177 0.52 -19.01 9.97
C ALA A 177 1.58 -20.13 9.94
N LYS A 178 1.93 -20.66 8.75
CA LYS A 178 3.05 -21.61 8.60
C LYS A 178 4.38 -20.95 8.98
N ALA A 179 4.63 -19.71 8.53
CA ALA A 179 5.82 -18.95 8.87
C ALA A 179 5.90 -18.69 10.38
N ALA A 180 4.82 -18.20 10.99
CA ALA A 180 4.72 -17.94 12.42
C ALA A 180 5.04 -19.19 13.27
N ARG A 181 4.49 -20.36 12.91
CA ARG A 181 4.79 -21.63 13.61
C ARG A 181 6.25 -22.04 13.50
N ARG A 182 6.86 -21.89 12.31
CA ARG A 182 8.28 -22.23 12.11
C ARG A 182 9.19 -21.34 12.97
N LEU A 183 8.96 -20.03 12.93
CA LEU A 183 9.74 -19.08 13.72
C LEU A 183 9.58 -19.31 15.22
N ASN A 184 8.36 -19.58 15.67
CA ASN A 184 8.12 -19.90 17.08
C ASN A 184 8.81 -21.21 17.53
N ALA A 185 9.04 -22.15 16.61
CA ALA A 185 9.81 -23.36 16.86
C ALA A 185 11.35 -23.16 16.71
N GLY A 186 11.82 -21.91 16.61
CA GLY A 186 13.24 -21.59 16.47
C GLY A 186 13.82 -21.92 15.08
N ARG A 187 12.96 -22.07 14.06
CA ARG A 187 13.39 -22.33 12.68
C ARG A 187 13.20 -21.08 11.83
N SER A 188 14.27 -20.64 11.19
CA SER A 188 14.22 -19.56 10.20
C SER A 188 13.43 -20.00 8.96
N LEU A 189 12.91 -19.01 8.23
CA LEU A 189 12.30 -19.14 6.92
C LEU A 189 13.22 -18.42 5.92
N LYS A 190 13.65 -19.11 4.86
CA LYS A 190 14.40 -18.42 3.81
C LYS A 190 13.48 -17.39 3.15
N ALA A 191 14.01 -16.21 2.82
CA ALA A 191 13.22 -15.18 2.13
C ALA A 191 12.56 -15.69 0.83
N SER A 192 13.20 -16.64 0.13
CA SER A 192 12.67 -17.28 -1.08
C SER A 192 11.46 -18.20 -0.84
N GLU A 193 11.21 -18.61 0.41
CA GLU A 193 10.04 -19.42 0.78
C GLU A 193 8.81 -18.55 1.11
N TRP A 194 8.95 -17.22 1.05
CA TRP A 194 7.85 -16.27 1.19
C TRP A 194 7.51 -15.66 -0.17
N GLU A 195 6.26 -15.81 -0.57
CA GLU A 195 5.70 -15.15 -1.74
C GLU A 195 4.87 -13.94 -1.29
N PRO A 196 5.33 -12.70 -1.55
CA PRO A 196 4.58 -11.50 -1.21
C PRO A 196 3.40 -11.30 -2.17
N ASN A 197 2.44 -10.47 -1.76
CA ASN A 197 1.39 -10.02 -2.68
C ASN A 197 1.89 -8.92 -3.63
N ALA A 198 1.09 -8.64 -4.65
CA ALA A 198 1.42 -7.67 -5.69
C ALA A 198 1.69 -6.27 -5.10
N GLY A 199 0.89 -5.82 -4.12
CA GLY A 199 1.08 -4.54 -3.44
C GLY A 199 2.44 -4.45 -2.72
N THR A 200 2.82 -5.49 -1.98
CA THR A 200 4.11 -5.59 -1.29
C THR A 200 5.29 -5.55 -2.28
N LYS A 201 5.21 -6.27 -3.42
CA LYS A 201 6.24 -6.20 -4.46
C LYS A 201 6.34 -4.79 -5.05
N MET A 202 5.20 -4.17 -5.35
CA MET A 202 5.16 -2.79 -5.84
C MET A 202 5.85 -1.84 -4.87
N VAL A 203 5.54 -1.94 -3.58
CA VAL A 203 6.15 -1.08 -2.56
C VAL A 203 7.66 -1.29 -2.48
N LYS A 204 8.11 -2.55 -2.32
CA LYS A 204 9.53 -2.86 -2.08
C LYS A 204 10.41 -2.65 -3.32
N ASP A 205 9.96 -3.08 -4.49
CA ASP A 205 10.80 -3.13 -5.70
C ASP A 205 10.76 -1.83 -6.52
N VAL A 206 9.67 -1.06 -6.38
CA VAL A 206 9.42 0.14 -7.17
C VAL A 206 9.29 1.35 -6.25
N MET A 207 8.26 1.42 -5.41
CA MET A 207 7.90 2.66 -4.72
C MET A 207 8.97 3.14 -3.75
N ASN A 208 9.59 2.26 -2.95
CA ASN A 208 10.63 2.66 -2.01
C ASN A 208 11.83 3.33 -2.69
N VAL A 209 12.14 2.92 -3.92
CA VAL A 209 13.19 3.54 -4.72
C VAL A 209 12.74 4.91 -5.21
N VAL A 210 11.52 5.00 -5.75
CA VAL A 210 10.94 6.26 -6.25
C VAL A 210 10.81 7.32 -5.15
N LYS A 211 10.36 6.92 -3.96
CA LYS A 211 10.18 7.79 -2.80
C LYS A 211 11.48 8.46 -2.32
N THR A 212 12.64 7.92 -2.69
CA THR A 212 13.93 8.56 -2.39
C THR A 212 14.02 9.93 -3.08
N ASP A 213 13.52 10.02 -4.31
CA ASP A 213 13.55 11.24 -5.13
C ASP A 213 12.22 12.00 -5.07
N TYR A 214 11.10 11.28 -4.86
CA TYR A 214 9.74 11.85 -4.86
C TYR A 214 8.91 11.37 -3.64
N PRO A 215 9.18 11.86 -2.42
CA PRO A 215 8.48 11.42 -1.20
C PRO A 215 6.96 11.65 -1.20
N TRP A 216 6.48 12.62 -1.99
CA TRP A 216 5.06 12.99 -2.06
C TRP A 216 4.20 11.98 -2.84
N ILE A 217 4.81 11.01 -3.54
CA ILE A 217 4.09 10.04 -4.36
C ILE A 217 3.16 9.15 -3.53
N ASP A 218 3.45 8.97 -2.23
CA ASP A 218 2.58 8.24 -1.29
C ASP A 218 1.21 8.88 -1.06
N LEU A 219 1.08 10.18 -1.36
CA LEU A 219 -0.18 10.91 -1.27
C LEU A 219 -1.09 10.65 -2.48
N LEU A 220 -0.58 10.00 -3.54
CA LEU A 220 -1.34 9.70 -4.74
C LEU A 220 -2.02 8.32 -4.62
N LYS A 221 -3.31 8.33 -4.29
CA LYS A 221 -4.19 7.16 -4.34
C LYS A 221 -5.19 7.30 -5.51
N PRO A 222 -5.56 6.23 -6.24
CA PRO A 222 -5.07 4.86 -6.13
C PRO A 222 -3.66 4.72 -6.74
N GLU A 223 -2.79 4.05 -5.99
CA GLU A 223 -1.32 4.03 -6.17
C GLU A 223 -0.91 3.67 -7.59
N MET A 224 -1.57 2.69 -8.23
CA MET A 224 -1.09 2.15 -9.50
C MET A 224 -1.31 3.05 -10.71
N LYS A 225 -2.42 3.78 -10.80
CA LYS A 225 -2.71 4.60 -12.00
C LYS A 225 -2.04 5.97 -11.91
N ALA A 226 -2.06 6.55 -10.71
CA ALA A 226 -1.46 7.83 -10.46
C ALA A 226 0.07 7.72 -10.37
N ALA A 227 0.61 6.80 -9.56
CA ALA A 227 2.05 6.73 -9.36
C ALA A 227 2.81 6.25 -10.61
N VAL A 228 2.29 5.27 -11.37
CA VAL A 228 2.96 4.81 -12.61
C VAL A 228 2.94 5.89 -13.69
N GLY A 229 1.79 6.56 -13.90
CA GLY A 229 1.68 7.65 -14.88
C GLY A 229 2.54 8.86 -14.50
N VAL A 230 2.59 9.20 -13.21
CA VAL A 230 3.41 10.30 -12.68
C VAL A 230 4.90 9.94 -12.71
N LEU A 231 5.28 8.71 -12.37
CA LEU A 231 6.66 8.24 -12.45
C LEU A 231 7.18 8.30 -13.88
N LEU A 232 6.40 7.78 -14.83
CA LEU A 232 6.72 7.85 -16.25
C LEU A 232 6.96 9.30 -16.70
N ALA A 233 6.12 10.23 -16.22
CA ALA A 233 6.22 11.65 -16.55
C ALA A 233 7.43 12.38 -15.92
N LEU A 234 7.83 12.02 -14.70
CA LEU A 234 8.84 12.74 -13.94
C LEU A 234 10.27 12.26 -14.21
N ASP A 235 10.45 10.94 -14.28
CA ASP A 235 11.77 10.32 -14.44
C ASP A 235 11.75 9.13 -15.42
N PRO A 236 11.77 9.40 -16.74
CA PRO A 236 11.80 8.38 -17.78
C PRO A 236 13.05 7.46 -17.71
N GLY A 237 14.11 7.87 -17.02
CA GLY A 237 15.29 7.03 -16.79
C GLY A 237 15.02 5.84 -15.87
N GLN A 238 13.92 5.87 -15.10
CA GLN A 238 13.48 4.80 -14.21
C GLN A 238 12.58 3.78 -14.91
N ILE A 239 12.35 3.90 -16.23
CA ILE A 239 11.46 3.00 -16.99
C ILE A 239 11.98 1.55 -16.97
N SER A 240 13.28 1.29 -16.89
CA SER A 240 13.80 -0.09 -16.70
C SER A 240 13.34 -0.72 -15.37
N LYS A 241 12.91 0.07 -14.39
CA LYS A 241 12.28 -0.41 -13.14
C LYS A 241 10.79 -0.74 -13.35
N ILE A 242 10.17 -0.27 -14.44
CA ILE A 242 8.79 -0.64 -14.85
C ILE A 242 8.74 -2.07 -15.38
N ASP A 243 9.84 -2.63 -15.90
CA ASP A 243 9.89 -4.06 -16.26
C ASP A 243 9.64 -4.97 -15.05
N LYS A 244 9.95 -4.50 -13.83
CA LYS A 244 9.60 -5.18 -12.57
C LYS A 244 8.11 -5.11 -12.22
N LEU A 245 7.32 -4.26 -12.90
CA LEU A 245 5.85 -4.19 -12.73
C LEU A 245 5.11 -5.31 -13.47
N LEU A 246 5.68 -5.88 -14.53
CA LEU A 246 5.02 -6.93 -15.32
C LEU A 246 4.69 -8.19 -14.48
N PRO A 247 5.62 -8.72 -13.64
CA PRO A 247 5.31 -9.81 -12.70
C PRO A 247 4.23 -9.43 -11.68
N VAL A 248 4.27 -8.20 -11.17
CA VAL A 248 3.32 -7.67 -10.17
C VAL A 248 1.87 -7.69 -10.70
N ILE A 249 1.68 -7.41 -11.98
CA ILE A 249 0.37 -7.47 -12.63
C ILE A 249 -0.12 -8.92 -12.79
N GLY A 250 0.78 -9.87 -13.05
CA GLY A 250 0.47 -11.29 -13.06
C GLY A 250 -0.01 -11.78 -11.69
N GLU A 251 0.65 -11.35 -10.62
CA GLU A 251 0.23 -11.67 -9.25
C GLU A 251 -1.10 -11.04 -8.86
N LYS A 252 -1.41 -9.83 -9.34
CA LYS A 252 -2.75 -9.24 -9.13
C LYS A 252 -3.85 -10.11 -9.73
N VAL A 253 -3.62 -10.68 -10.91
CA VAL A 253 -4.57 -11.59 -11.55
C VAL A 253 -4.78 -12.83 -10.68
N GLU A 254 -3.71 -13.39 -10.12
CA GLU A 254 -3.79 -14.52 -9.20
C GLU A 254 -4.50 -14.13 -7.89
N GLY A 255 -4.13 -13.00 -7.29
CA GLY A 255 -4.78 -12.45 -6.09
C GLY A 255 -6.28 -12.21 -6.31
N SER A 256 -6.67 -11.74 -7.50
CA SER A 256 -8.08 -11.57 -7.87
C SER A 256 -8.85 -12.89 -7.90
N MET A 257 -8.18 -14.03 -8.13
CA MET A 257 -8.80 -15.36 -8.06
C MET A 257 -8.92 -15.89 -6.63
N GLU A 258 -8.14 -15.34 -5.68
CA GLU A 258 -8.04 -15.85 -4.31
C GLU A 258 -8.78 -15.01 -3.26
N VAL A 259 -8.94 -13.70 -3.51
CA VAL A 259 -9.78 -12.79 -2.71
C VAL A 259 -11.20 -13.35 -2.52
N ASP A 260 -11.69 -14.06 -3.52
CA ASP A 260 -13.07 -14.56 -3.65
C ASP A 260 -13.42 -15.75 -2.70
N GLN A 261 -12.65 -16.02 -1.65
CA GLN A 261 -12.88 -17.20 -0.79
C GLN A 261 -12.94 -16.93 0.72
N ARG A 262 -13.03 -15.67 1.18
CA ARG A 262 -13.06 -15.36 2.63
C ARG A 262 -14.16 -14.39 3.08
N LEU A 263 -14.44 -14.45 4.38
CA LEU A 263 -15.41 -13.64 5.12
C LEU A 263 -15.06 -12.14 5.03
N SER A 264 -15.67 -11.44 4.09
CA SER A 264 -15.82 -9.99 4.11
C SER A 264 -17.13 -9.60 4.81
N ALA A 265 -17.30 -8.33 5.19
CA ALA A 265 -18.59 -7.83 5.66
C ALA A 265 -19.72 -8.03 4.61
N ASP A 266 -19.35 -8.10 3.34
CA ASP A 266 -20.25 -8.31 2.20
C ASP A 266 -20.48 -9.79 1.86
N GLY A 267 -19.89 -10.72 2.62
CA GLY A 267 -20.04 -12.16 2.45
C GLY A 267 -19.02 -12.78 1.47
N PHE A 268 -19.33 -14.00 1.00
CA PHE A 268 -18.51 -14.73 0.03
C PHE A 268 -18.79 -14.23 -1.40
N ASN A 269 -17.81 -13.60 -2.03
CA ASN A 269 -17.90 -13.22 -3.44
C ASN A 269 -17.41 -14.37 -4.33
N THR A 270 -18.20 -14.78 -5.34
CA THR A 270 -17.78 -15.85 -6.26
C THR A 270 -17.02 -15.23 -7.44
N PRO A 271 -15.91 -15.83 -7.92
CA PRO A 271 -15.12 -15.22 -8.99
C PRO A 271 -15.91 -15.01 -10.27
N SER A 272 -15.81 -13.80 -10.86
CA SER A 272 -16.32 -13.57 -12.21
C SER A 272 -15.46 -14.36 -13.21
N LYS A 273 -16.07 -15.28 -13.95
CA LYS A 273 -15.43 -16.07 -15.02
C LYS A 273 -15.15 -15.23 -16.29
N ASN A 274 -14.54 -14.06 -16.16
CA ASN A 274 -14.11 -13.31 -17.35
C ASN A 274 -12.71 -13.77 -17.79
N ARG A 275 -12.65 -14.33 -19.01
CA ARG A 275 -11.41 -14.75 -19.68
C ARG A 275 -10.41 -13.61 -19.76
N LEU A 276 -9.19 -13.90 -19.31
CA LEU A 276 -8.02 -13.05 -19.29
C LEU A 276 -7.69 -12.47 -20.68
N ARG A 277 -7.58 -11.14 -20.78
CA ARG A 277 -6.72 -10.49 -21.77
C ARG A 277 -5.37 -10.22 -21.11
N PRO A 278 -4.23 -10.46 -21.78
CA PRO A 278 -2.92 -10.05 -21.25
C PRO A 278 -2.95 -8.54 -20.97
N ALA A 279 -2.60 -8.13 -19.76
CA ALA A 279 -2.49 -6.73 -19.43
C ALA A 279 -1.19 -6.16 -20.07
N THR A 280 -1.34 -5.20 -20.98
CA THR A 280 -0.24 -4.43 -21.55
C THR A 280 -0.06 -3.11 -20.78
N VAL A 281 1.12 -2.48 -20.87
CA VAL A 281 1.41 -1.15 -20.27
C VAL A 281 0.36 -0.11 -20.66
N ASP A 282 -0.25 -0.24 -21.84
CA ASP A 282 -1.34 0.62 -22.32
C ASP A 282 -2.59 0.61 -21.41
N ASN A 283 -2.85 -0.49 -20.68
CA ASN A 283 -3.99 -0.59 -19.76
C ASN A 283 -3.74 0.11 -18.41
N LEU A 284 -2.50 0.53 -18.14
CA LEU A 284 -2.12 1.28 -16.92
C LEU A 284 -2.16 2.80 -17.13
N LEU A 285 -2.19 3.26 -18.38
CA LEU A 285 -2.19 4.67 -18.73
C LEU A 285 -3.62 5.20 -18.83
N GLY A 286 -3.87 6.35 -18.22
CA GLY A 286 -5.14 7.05 -18.33
C GLY A 286 -5.40 7.55 -19.76
N PRO A 287 -6.67 7.84 -20.13
CA PRO A 287 -7.04 8.16 -21.49
C PRO A 287 -6.30 9.38 -22.07
N SER A 288 -5.89 10.36 -21.25
CA SER A 288 -5.10 11.51 -21.72
C SER A 288 -3.65 11.14 -22.01
N LEU A 289 -3.05 10.26 -21.19
CA LEU A 289 -1.73 9.67 -21.43
C LEU A 289 -1.75 8.77 -22.68
N THR A 290 -2.76 7.91 -22.83
CA THR A 290 -2.94 7.03 -24.01
C THR A 290 -3.17 7.83 -25.29
N LYS A 291 -3.87 8.97 -25.23
CA LYS A 291 -4.10 9.85 -26.39
C LYS A 291 -2.81 10.50 -26.86
N GLY A 292 -1.89 10.84 -25.95
CA GLY A 292 -0.55 11.34 -26.27
C GLY A 292 0.30 10.31 -27.03
N LEU A 293 0.22 9.04 -26.62
CA LEU A 293 0.93 7.92 -27.27
C LEU A 293 0.43 7.63 -28.70
N ARG A 294 -0.84 7.89 -28.99
CA ARG A 294 -1.44 7.64 -30.32
C ARG A 294 -1.14 8.71 -31.36
N HIS A 295 -0.77 9.93 -30.93
CA HIS A 295 -0.47 11.05 -31.85
C HIS A 295 1.04 11.21 -32.15
N GLY A 296 1.90 10.39 -31.55
CA GLY A 296 3.36 10.41 -31.80
C GLY A 296 3.85 9.56 -32.98
N SER A 297 2.94 9.03 -33.81
CA SER A 297 3.29 8.17 -34.96
C SER A 297 3.07 8.94 -36.26
N GLY A 298 4.12 9.65 -36.69
CA GLY A 298 4.16 10.36 -37.98
C GLY A 298 5.55 10.95 -38.21
N SER A 299 6.32 10.32 -39.09
CA SER A 299 7.72 10.62 -39.39
C SER A 299 7.88 11.73 -40.43
N ASN A 300 8.22 12.94 -39.97
CA ASN A 300 9.18 13.87 -40.57
C ASN A 300 9.14 15.17 -39.76
N ILE A 301 10.25 15.52 -39.10
CA ILE A 301 10.32 16.69 -38.20
C ILE A 301 10.66 17.93 -39.03
N PRO A 302 9.76 18.92 -39.17
CA PRO A 302 10.13 20.26 -39.65
C PRO A 302 10.77 21.03 -38.49
N THR A 303 11.73 21.90 -38.79
CA THR A 303 12.31 22.82 -37.80
C THR A 303 11.23 23.72 -37.19
N ALA A 304 11.44 24.19 -35.95
CA ALA A 304 10.45 24.97 -35.19
C ALA A 304 9.87 26.18 -35.96
N ASP A 305 10.66 26.80 -36.82
CA ASP A 305 10.20 27.89 -37.69
C ASP A 305 9.29 27.41 -38.84
N ALA A 306 9.54 26.22 -39.39
CA ALA A 306 8.67 25.60 -40.38
C ALA A 306 7.35 25.12 -39.76
N MET A 307 7.34 24.74 -38.49
CA MET A 307 6.13 24.43 -37.74
C MET A 307 5.25 25.66 -37.47
N LEU A 308 5.86 26.81 -37.17
CA LEU A 308 5.14 28.08 -36.98
C LEU A 308 4.53 28.60 -38.29
N LEU A 309 5.28 28.51 -39.40
CA LEU A 309 4.79 28.90 -40.72
C LEU A 309 3.68 27.97 -41.23
N ALA A 310 3.79 26.66 -40.98
CA ALA A 310 2.76 25.70 -41.32
C ALA A 310 1.48 25.92 -40.51
N ALA A 311 1.57 26.20 -39.20
CA ALA A 311 0.43 26.52 -38.35
C ALA A 311 -0.29 27.82 -38.78
N GLU A 312 0.45 28.80 -39.30
CA GLU A 312 -0.11 30.05 -39.82
C GLU A 312 -0.83 29.87 -41.17
N GLN A 313 -0.37 28.91 -41.98
CA GLN A 313 -1.01 28.53 -43.25
C GLN A 313 -2.23 27.62 -43.02
N GLU A 314 -2.17 26.69 -42.06
CA GLU A 314 -3.26 25.76 -41.74
C GLU A 314 -4.47 26.47 -41.13
N TYR A 315 -4.24 27.53 -40.34
CA TYR A 315 -5.31 28.40 -39.84
C TYR A 315 -6.10 29.10 -40.96
N LYS A 316 -5.51 29.20 -42.17
CA LYS A 316 -6.13 29.88 -43.32
C LYS A 316 -6.83 28.93 -44.31
N THR A 317 -6.50 27.64 -44.36
CA THR A 317 -6.99 26.78 -45.46
C THR A 317 -7.51 25.40 -45.07
N GLY A 318 -7.40 24.96 -43.80
CA GLY A 318 -8.10 23.80 -43.24
C GLY A 318 -8.27 22.57 -44.16
N SER A 319 -7.28 21.69 -44.28
CA SER A 319 -7.43 20.25 -44.62
C SER A 319 -6.09 19.49 -44.56
N ALA A 320 -6.12 18.24 -44.07
CA ALA A 320 -4.98 17.34 -43.81
C ALA A 320 -4.79 16.26 -44.90
N ALA A 321 -3.56 15.73 -45.06
CA ALA A 321 -3.24 14.55 -45.88
C ALA A 321 -2.02 13.75 -45.32
N THR A 322 -1.81 12.54 -45.87
CA THR A 322 -1.45 11.25 -45.23
C THR A 322 -0.04 10.66 -45.53
N ASP A 323 0.30 9.58 -44.79
CA ASP A 323 1.19 8.41 -45.09
C ASP A 323 2.73 8.57 -45.12
N SER A 324 3.62 7.56 -44.93
CA SER A 324 3.64 6.14 -44.48
C SER A 324 5.11 5.64 -44.42
N HIS A 325 5.52 4.76 -43.49
CA HIS A 325 6.29 3.50 -43.70
C HIS A 325 6.98 2.94 -42.43
N ASP A 326 6.90 1.61 -42.32
CA ASP A 326 7.40 0.70 -41.27
C ASP A 326 8.82 0.19 -41.57
N GLU A 327 9.64 -0.01 -40.54
CA GLU A 327 10.67 -1.07 -40.49
C GLU A 327 10.80 -1.66 -39.07
N THR A 328 10.93 -2.98 -39.03
CA THR A 328 10.82 -3.88 -37.87
C THR A 328 12.10 -4.02 -37.04
N LEU A 329 12.03 -3.76 -35.74
CA LEU A 329 12.98 -4.27 -34.73
C LEU A 329 12.26 -4.65 -33.42
N GLY A 330 12.88 -5.58 -32.68
CA GLY A 330 12.30 -6.42 -31.62
C GLY A 330 11.35 -5.72 -30.63
N THR A 331 10.31 -6.45 -30.25
CA THR A 331 9.23 -6.05 -29.33
C THR A 331 9.66 -5.24 -28.10
N PRO A 332 10.79 -5.53 -27.42
CA PRO A 332 11.25 -4.72 -26.27
C PRO A 332 11.76 -3.33 -26.66
N GLN A 333 12.53 -3.23 -27.75
CA GLN A 333 13.07 -1.95 -28.24
C GLN A 333 11.97 -1.07 -28.83
N TYR A 334 11.01 -1.67 -29.54
CA TYR A 334 9.83 -0.97 -30.05
C TYR A 334 8.95 -0.40 -28.92
N ILE A 335 8.76 -1.14 -27.82
CA ILE A 335 8.03 -0.65 -26.65
C ILE A 335 8.81 0.48 -25.95
N TRP A 336 10.13 0.34 -25.82
CA TRP A 336 11.02 1.36 -25.26
C TRP A 336 11.04 2.65 -26.09
N ASP A 337 11.21 2.54 -27.40
CA ASP A 337 11.22 3.68 -28.32
C ASP A 337 9.84 4.34 -28.36
N ARG A 338 8.74 3.58 -28.29
CA ARG A 338 7.38 4.13 -28.22
C ARG A 338 7.07 4.83 -26.89
N LEU A 339 7.63 4.35 -25.77
CA LEU A 339 7.51 4.92 -24.43
C LEU A 339 8.50 6.05 -24.12
N THR A 340 9.54 6.26 -24.94
CA THR A 340 10.50 7.35 -24.74
C THR A 340 10.35 8.44 -25.80
N SER A 341 9.89 8.11 -27.00
CA SER A 341 9.65 9.05 -28.10
C SER A 341 8.49 10.03 -27.85
N TRP A 342 7.54 9.73 -26.94
CA TRP A 342 6.48 10.69 -26.56
C TRP A 342 6.96 11.82 -25.62
N PHE A 343 8.12 11.68 -24.95
CA PHE A 343 8.67 12.70 -24.05
C PHE A 343 9.68 13.64 -24.71
N THR A 344 10.20 13.28 -25.88
CA THR A 344 11.13 14.15 -26.62
C THR A 344 10.43 15.41 -27.17
N GLY A 345 9.08 15.41 -27.23
CA GLY A 345 8.26 16.54 -27.69
C GLY A 345 7.33 17.19 -26.65
N ILE A 346 7.32 16.74 -25.39
CA ILE A 346 6.42 17.27 -24.33
C ILE A 346 7.25 17.63 -23.10
N THR A 347 7.07 18.84 -22.56
CA THR A 347 7.77 19.26 -21.34
C THR A 347 7.35 18.40 -20.15
N LYS A 348 8.28 18.15 -19.21
CA LYS A 348 8.00 17.39 -17.97
C LYS A 348 6.78 17.94 -17.20
N ALA A 349 6.58 19.25 -17.22
CA ALA A 349 5.45 19.91 -16.58
C ALA A 349 4.10 19.52 -17.22
N GLU A 350 4.03 19.43 -18.55
CA GLU A 350 2.80 19.06 -19.26
C GLU A 350 2.51 17.55 -19.14
N ALA A 351 3.54 16.71 -19.13
CA ALA A 351 3.38 15.29 -18.83
C ALA A 351 2.82 15.05 -17.42
N LEU A 352 3.37 15.74 -16.42
CA LEU A 352 2.88 15.69 -15.04
C LEU A 352 1.43 16.21 -14.94
N ARG A 353 1.12 17.33 -15.61
CA ARG A 353 -0.23 17.90 -15.65
C ARG A 353 -1.23 16.88 -16.20
N ARG A 354 -0.90 16.18 -17.28
CA ARG A 354 -1.76 15.16 -17.90
C ARG A 354 -1.95 13.95 -16.98
N ALA A 355 -0.89 13.47 -16.34
CA ALA A 355 -0.98 12.38 -15.37
C ALA A 355 -1.88 12.75 -14.18
N LEU A 356 -1.74 13.98 -13.65
CA LEU A 356 -2.60 14.50 -12.58
C LEU A 356 -4.04 14.75 -13.04
N THR A 357 -4.26 15.13 -14.30
CA THR A 357 -5.61 15.32 -14.86
C THR A 357 -6.33 13.99 -15.03
N ASP A 358 -5.64 12.96 -15.55
CA ASP A 358 -6.17 11.60 -15.63
C ASP A 358 -6.46 11.01 -14.24
N TRP A 359 -5.68 11.41 -13.23
CA TRP A 359 -5.92 11.05 -11.83
C TRP A 359 -7.18 11.71 -11.27
N LEU A 360 -7.34 13.03 -11.42
CA LEU A 360 -8.52 13.77 -10.94
C LEU A 360 -9.83 13.31 -11.59
N ALA A 361 -9.78 12.85 -12.84
CA ALA A 361 -10.97 12.34 -13.57
C ALA A 361 -11.45 10.96 -13.08
N GLN A 362 -10.69 10.30 -12.20
CA GLN A 362 -11.01 8.96 -11.66
C GLN A 362 -11.37 8.98 -10.17
N GLY A 363 -11.35 10.16 -9.53
CA GLY A 363 -11.70 10.38 -8.12
C GLY A 363 -13.17 10.67 -7.89
#